data_AF-A4GIN6-F1
#
_entry.id   AF-A4GIN6-F1
#
_cell.length_a   1.000
_cell.length_b   1.000
_cell.length_c   1.000
_cell.angle_alpha   90.00
_cell.angle_beta   90.00
_cell.angle_gamma   90.00
#
_symmetry.space_group_name_H-M   'P 1'
#
loop_
_entity.id
_entity.type
_entity.pdbx_description
1 polymer ?
#
loop_
_entity_poly.entity_id
_entity_poly.type
_entity_poly.pdbx_seq_one_letter_code
_entity_poly.pdbx_strand_id
1 'polypeptide(L)'
;AHGVQAQLQSRFIQIQNEAITRQSLTTGETLVLSGTLVSLVERDQRGWISLFSESTNSGNRWEIMARDPPGVVFEIPGNSITNYAITAKALEPGVYHVHTQLNVANVGPGLGPGTTVVVDGEAIIKPIPYGMLAYQSIIILAAYVIVFATRPWQV
;
A
#
# COMPACT_ATOMS: atom_id res chain seq x y z
N ALA A 1 -22.11 9.51 -4.00
CA ALA A 1 -22.46 8.49 -5.02
C ALA A 1 -21.23 8.31 -5.91
N HIS A 2 -20.57 7.15 -5.87
CA HIS A 2 -19.37 6.93 -6.68
C HIS A 2 -19.75 6.66 -8.13
N GLY A 3 -19.01 7.29 -9.05
CA GLY A 3 -19.04 6.99 -10.48
C GLY A 3 -18.55 5.58 -10.71
N VAL A 4 -19.49 4.67 -10.94
CA VAL A 4 -19.22 3.27 -11.30
C VAL A 4 -18.59 3.27 -12.68
N GLN A 5 -17.30 2.97 -12.80
CA GLN A 5 -16.65 2.86 -14.10
C GLN A 5 -15.59 1.75 -14.14
N ALA A 6 -15.86 0.76 -15.01
CA ALA A 6 -14.98 -0.27 -15.56
C ALA A 6 -14.28 -1.25 -14.59
N GLN A 7 -14.77 -2.50 -14.60
CA GLN A 7 -14.14 -3.73 -14.13
C GLN A 7 -13.15 -3.58 -12.96
N LEU A 8 -13.69 -3.53 -11.74
CA LEU A 8 -12.90 -3.47 -10.50
C LEU A 8 -12.00 -4.69 -10.33
N GLN A 9 -12.40 -5.87 -10.81
CA GLN A 9 -11.65 -7.11 -10.65
C GLN A 9 -10.77 -7.42 -11.86
N SER A 10 -9.52 -7.79 -11.62
CA SER A 10 -8.62 -8.23 -12.69
C SER A 10 -9.18 -9.47 -13.39
N ARG A 11 -9.05 -9.52 -14.72
CA ARG A 11 -9.41 -10.72 -15.52
C ARG A 11 -8.45 -11.88 -15.33
N PHE A 12 -7.27 -11.61 -14.77
CA PHE A 12 -6.19 -12.57 -14.62
C PHE A 12 -6.25 -13.23 -13.24
N ILE A 13 -6.53 -12.45 -12.20
CA ILE A 13 -6.59 -12.91 -10.82
C ILE A 13 -7.78 -12.25 -10.14
N GLN A 14 -8.70 -13.07 -9.63
CA GLN A 14 -9.85 -12.59 -8.89
C GLN A 14 -9.54 -12.57 -7.39
N ILE A 15 -9.99 -11.51 -6.70
CA ILE A 15 -10.01 -11.44 -5.25
C ILE A 15 -11.36 -11.97 -4.78
N GLN A 16 -11.35 -13.09 -4.06
CA GLN A 16 -12.55 -13.77 -3.56
C GLN A 16 -12.50 -13.97 -2.04
N ASN A 17 -13.67 -14.15 -1.44
CA ASN A 17 -13.83 -14.45 -0.02
C ASN A 17 -13.13 -13.42 0.89
N GLU A 18 -13.18 -12.13 0.50
CA GLU A 18 -12.63 -11.05 1.31
C GLU A 18 -13.40 -10.97 2.64
N ALA A 19 -12.65 -10.98 3.73
CA ALA A 19 -13.11 -10.85 5.09
C ALA A 19 -12.28 -9.80 5.81
N ILE A 20 -12.91 -9.15 6.79
CA ILE A 20 -12.31 -8.08 7.57
C ILE A 20 -12.51 -8.36 9.06
N THR A 21 -11.50 -8.07 9.88
CA THR A 21 -11.57 -8.37 11.33
C THR A 21 -12.57 -7.52 12.09
N ARG A 22 -12.81 -6.28 11.64
CA ARG A 22 -13.68 -5.30 12.32
C ARG A 22 -14.01 -4.13 11.41
N GLN A 23 -15.15 -3.48 11.68
CA GLN A 23 -15.63 -2.30 10.95
C GLN A 23 -15.52 -1.01 11.77
N SER A 24 -15.17 -1.10 13.06
CA SER A 24 -14.91 0.05 13.94
C SER A 24 -13.54 -0.12 14.59
N LEU A 25 -12.71 0.92 14.54
CA LEU A 25 -11.38 0.96 15.14
C LEU A 25 -11.16 2.28 15.88
N THR A 26 -10.21 2.27 16.80
CA THR A 26 -9.53 3.50 17.25
C THR A 26 -8.20 3.66 16.53
N THR A 27 -7.71 4.88 16.36
CA THR A 27 -6.35 5.13 15.85
C THR A 27 -5.31 4.33 16.65
N GLY A 28 -4.37 3.74 15.94
CA GLY A 28 -3.36 2.83 16.49
C GLY A 28 -3.78 1.36 16.53
N GLU A 29 -5.06 1.03 16.36
CA GLU A 29 -5.52 -0.35 16.20
C GLU A 29 -5.26 -0.89 14.80
N THR A 30 -5.33 -2.22 14.68
CA THR A 30 -5.06 -2.94 13.44
C THR A 30 -6.33 -3.52 12.81
N LEU A 31 -6.40 -3.35 11.50
CA LEU A 31 -7.34 -3.96 10.59
C LEU A 31 -6.65 -5.08 9.83
N VAL A 32 -7.28 -6.26 9.75
CA VAL A 32 -6.82 -7.33 8.85
C VAL A 32 -7.84 -7.50 7.75
N LEU A 33 -7.39 -7.38 6.49
CA LEU A 33 -8.14 -7.80 5.30
C LEU A 33 -7.54 -9.12 4.83
N SER A 34 -8.36 -10.16 4.70
CA SER A 34 -7.92 -11.48 4.27
C SER A 34 -8.84 -12.09 3.23
N GLY A 35 -8.33 -12.98 2.39
CA GLY A 35 -9.16 -13.68 1.42
C GLY A 35 -8.33 -14.61 0.55
N THR A 36 -8.79 -14.81 -0.68
CA THR A 36 -8.16 -15.69 -1.68
C THR A 36 -7.95 -14.97 -3.00
N LEU A 37 -6.77 -15.18 -3.59
CA LEU A 37 -6.44 -14.79 -4.95
C LEU A 37 -6.60 -16.02 -5.84
N VAL A 38 -7.54 -15.96 -6.78
CA VAL A 38 -7.83 -17.05 -7.72
C VAL A 38 -7.26 -16.71 -9.09
N SER A 39 -6.19 -17.39 -9.48
CA SER A 39 -5.56 -17.22 -10.79
C SER A 39 -6.38 -17.91 -11.87
N LEU A 40 -6.72 -17.17 -12.93
CA LEU A 40 -7.49 -17.62 -14.09
C LEU A 40 -6.62 -17.84 -15.34
N VAL A 41 -5.30 -17.81 -15.16
CA VAL A 41 -4.31 -17.92 -16.23
C VAL A 41 -3.29 -18.99 -15.90
N GLU A 42 -2.80 -19.67 -16.94
CA GLU A 42 -1.86 -20.79 -16.81
C GLU A 42 -0.46 -20.37 -16.35
N ARG A 43 -0.02 -19.16 -16.73
CA ARG A 43 1.31 -18.67 -16.40
C ARG A 43 1.33 -17.99 -15.04
N ASP A 44 2.41 -18.22 -14.30
CA ASP A 44 2.67 -17.53 -13.04
C ASP A 44 2.68 -16.01 -13.23
N GLN A 45 2.13 -15.32 -12.25
CA GLN A 45 2.11 -13.87 -12.20
C GLN A 45 2.97 -13.38 -11.04
N ARG A 46 3.44 -12.13 -11.18
CA ARG A 46 4.00 -11.38 -10.06
C ARG A 46 3.06 -10.25 -9.72
N GLY A 47 2.81 -10.06 -8.44
CA GLY A 47 1.91 -9.00 -7.98
C GLY A 47 2.29 -8.46 -6.62
N TRP A 48 1.65 -7.36 -6.26
CA TRP A 48 1.75 -6.77 -4.93
C TRP A 48 0.38 -6.39 -4.42
N ILE A 49 0.20 -6.56 -3.12
CA ILE A 49 -1.08 -6.36 -2.45
C ILE A 49 -1.00 -5.20 -1.46
N SER A 50 -2.04 -4.37 -1.45
CA SER A 50 -2.16 -3.17 -0.62
C SER A 50 -3.59 -2.96 -0.16
N LEU A 51 -3.77 -2.05 0.80
CA LEU A 51 -5.06 -1.50 1.18
C LEU A 51 -5.29 -0.23 0.37
N PHE A 52 -6.41 -0.15 -0.34
CA PHE A 52 -6.87 1.06 -1.01
C PHE A 52 -8.02 1.68 -0.22
N SER A 53 -7.95 2.98 0.03
CA SER A 53 -9.04 3.77 0.58
C SER A 53 -9.01 5.16 -0.04
N GLU A 54 -10.17 5.76 -0.29
CA GLU A 54 -10.21 7.14 -0.76
C GLU A 54 -9.56 8.07 0.27
N SER A 55 -8.78 9.02 -0.24
CA SER A 55 -7.97 9.93 0.55
C SER A 55 -8.18 11.35 0.05
N THR A 56 -8.64 12.25 0.92
CA THR A 56 -8.82 13.68 0.61
C THR A 56 -7.51 14.47 0.66
N ASN A 57 -6.43 13.85 1.12
CA ASN A 57 -5.10 14.44 1.26
C ASN A 57 -4.02 13.44 0.83
N SER A 58 -2.77 13.92 0.68
CA SER A 58 -1.62 13.10 0.30
C SER A 58 -1.03 12.27 1.44
N GLY A 59 -1.58 12.41 2.65
CA GLY A 59 -1.12 11.69 3.84
C GLY A 59 -1.55 10.22 3.80
N ASN A 60 -0.66 9.33 4.22
CA ASN A 60 -1.03 7.92 4.35
C ASN A 60 -1.77 7.69 5.67
N ARG A 61 -3.00 7.16 5.59
CA ARG A 61 -3.90 6.93 6.73
C ARG A 61 -3.78 5.53 7.32
N TRP A 62 -3.06 4.66 6.61
CA TRP A 62 -2.87 3.27 6.96
C TRP A 62 -1.39 2.91 6.91
N GLU A 63 -0.87 2.33 7.99
CA GLU A 63 0.47 1.76 7.99
C GLU A 63 0.40 0.25 7.82
N ILE A 64 0.95 -0.27 6.72
CA ILE A 64 1.00 -1.72 6.52
C ILE A 64 2.02 -2.32 7.50
N MET A 65 1.51 -3.15 8.42
CA MET A 65 2.29 -3.81 9.46
C MET A 65 2.83 -5.15 8.98
N ALA A 66 1.99 -5.90 8.25
CA ALA A 66 2.32 -7.23 7.76
C ALA A 66 1.55 -7.57 6.49
N ARG A 67 2.10 -8.49 5.71
CA ARG A 67 1.47 -9.12 4.56
C ARG A 67 1.70 -10.62 4.61
N ASP A 68 0.72 -11.37 4.13
CA ASP A 68 0.81 -12.76 3.77
C ASP A 68 0.18 -12.90 2.38
N PRO A 69 0.87 -13.40 1.34
CA PRO A 69 2.27 -13.80 1.31
C PRO A 69 3.22 -12.65 1.71
N PRO A 70 4.36 -12.95 2.37
CA PRO A 70 5.32 -11.93 2.77
C PRO A 70 6.06 -11.34 1.56
N GLY A 71 6.54 -10.11 1.71
CA GLY A 71 7.27 -9.37 0.67
C GLY A 71 6.46 -8.23 0.05
N VAL A 72 7.15 -7.32 -0.65
CA VAL A 72 6.49 -6.24 -1.39
C VAL A 72 5.87 -6.78 -2.67
N VAL A 73 6.57 -7.69 -3.35
CA VAL A 73 6.11 -8.40 -4.55
C VAL A 73 6.23 -9.89 -4.28
N PHE A 74 5.22 -10.66 -4.66
CA PHE A 74 5.19 -12.11 -4.52
C PHE A 74 4.74 -12.78 -5.82
N GLU A 75 5.04 -14.07 -5.92
CA GLU A 75 4.60 -14.93 -7.04
C GLU A 75 3.21 -15.50 -6.74
N ILE A 76 2.38 -15.53 -7.78
CA ILE A 76 1.02 -16.08 -7.75
C ILE A 76 1.01 -17.20 -8.79
N PRO A 77 0.98 -18.48 -8.37
CA PRO A 77 1.04 -19.58 -9.31
C PRO A 77 -0.16 -19.60 -10.26
N GLY A 78 0.08 -19.96 -11.51
CA GLY A 78 -0.97 -20.13 -12.53
C GLY A 78 -2.02 -21.17 -12.13
N ASN A 79 -3.27 -20.94 -12.51
CA ASN A 79 -4.42 -21.82 -12.22
C ASN A 79 -4.51 -22.30 -10.76
N SER A 80 -4.06 -21.47 -9.82
CA SER A 80 -4.00 -21.79 -8.40
C SER A 80 -4.79 -20.81 -7.55
N ILE A 81 -5.01 -21.20 -6.29
CA ILE A 81 -5.61 -20.35 -5.26
C ILE A 81 -4.51 -20.02 -4.24
N THR A 82 -4.28 -18.73 -4.03
CA THR A 82 -3.32 -18.23 -3.04
C THR A 82 -4.06 -17.47 -1.94
N ASN A 83 -3.95 -17.89 -0.69
CA ASN A 83 -4.50 -17.13 0.44
C ASN A 83 -3.73 -15.82 0.61
N TYR A 84 -4.41 -14.78 1.08
CA TYR A 84 -3.76 -13.52 1.45
C TYR A 84 -4.28 -12.95 2.77
N ALA A 85 -3.44 -12.16 3.42
CA ALA A 85 -3.80 -11.28 4.52
C ALA A 85 -2.97 -9.99 4.49
N ILE A 86 -3.59 -8.85 4.79
CA ILE A 86 -2.95 -7.55 4.95
C ILE A 86 -3.31 -7.04 6.33
N THR A 87 -2.31 -6.80 7.17
CA THR A 87 -2.50 -6.13 8.45
C THR A 87 -2.11 -4.67 8.31
N ALA A 88 -3.05 -3.77 8.55
CA ALA A 88 -2.86 -2.32 8.47
C ALA A 88 -3.22 -1.65 9.79
N LYS A 89 -2.38 -0.74 10.27
CA LYS A 89 -2.65 0.11 11.44
C LYS A 89 -3.34 1.39 11.01
N ALA A 90 -4.45 1.74 11.66
CA ALA A 90 -5.16 2.99 11.41
C ALA A 90 -4.40 4.18 12.02
N LEU A 91 -4.16 5.24 11.23
CA LEU A 91 -3.38 6.41 11.66
C LEU A 91 -4.21 7.67 11.87
N GLU A 92 -5.28 7.86 11.10
CA GLU A 92 -6.14 9.05 11.18
C GLU A 92 -7.60 8.68 11.37
N PRO A 93 -8.37 9.41 12.18
CA PRO A 93 -9.81 9.20 12.32
C PRO A 93 -10.54 9.52 11.02
N GLY A 94 -11.64 8.82 10.76
CA GLY A 94 -12.45 9.02 9.56
C GLY A 94 -13.32 7.82 9.21
N VAL A 95 -14.16 8.00 8.20
CA VAL A 95 -14.95 6.92 7.59
C VAL A 95 -14.31 6.57 6.26
N TYR A 96 -13.83 5.34 6.14
CA TYR A 96 -13.08 4.85 4.99
C TYR A 96 -13.84 3.74 4.29
N HIS A 97 -14.01 3.84 2.97
CA HIS A 97 -14.36 2.69 2.16
C HIS A 97 -13.07 2.02 1.71
N VAL A 98 -12.71 0.91 2.35
CA VAL A 98 -11.44 0.20 2.14
C VAL A 98 -11.64 -0.95 1.17
N HIS A 99 -10.65 -1.21 0.32
CA HIS A 99 -10.59 -2.36 -0.58
C HIS A 99 -9.23 -3.05 -0.41
N THR A 100 -9.19 -4.38 -0.56
CA THR A 100 -7.94 -5.01 -1.00
C THR A 100 -7.64 -4.56 -2.42
N GLN A 101 -6.44 -4.07 -2.68
CA GLN A 101 -5.95 -3.79 -4.02
C GLN A 101 -4.81 -4.76 -4.36
N LEU A 102 -5.01 -5.57 -5.39
CA LEU A 102 -3.97 -6.37 -6.03
C LEU A 102 -3.51 -5.65 -7.29
N ASN A 103 -2.22 -5.42 -7.45
CA ASN A 103 -1.66 -5.01 -8.73
C ASN A 103 -0.88 -6.18 -9.32
N VAL A 104 -1.20 -6.52 -10.56
CA VAL A 104 -0.54 -7.60 -11.30
C VAL A 104 0.43 -6.96 -12.31
N ALA A 105 1.69 -7.40 -12.26
CA ALA A 105 2.74 -6.86 -13.12
C ALA A 105 2.36 -6.96 -14.60
N ASN A 106 2.52 -5.86 -15.34
CA ASN A 106 2.17 -5.73 -16.77
C ASN A 106 0.69 -5.95 -17.12
N VAL A 107 -0.21 -6.01 -16.14
CA VAL A 107 -1.66 -6.15 -16.35
C VAL A 107 -2.41 -4.96 -15.76
N GLY A 108 -2.12 -4.61 -14.52
CA GLY A 108 -2.76 -3.47 -13.83
C GLY A 108 -3.46 -3.85 -12.53
N PRO A 109 -4.28 -2.93 -11.99
CA PRO A 109 -4.94 -3.10 -10.70
C PRO A 109 -6.19 -3.97 -10.77
N GLY A 110 -6.49 -4.63 -9.65
CA GLY A 110 -7.77 -5.23 -9.30
C GLY A 110 -8.11 -4.88 -7.86
N LEU A 111 -9.35 -4.49 -7.61
CA LEU A 111 -9.93 -4.12 -6.32
C LEU A 111 -10.91 -5.20 -5.87
N GLY A 112 -10.79 -5.57 -4.60
CA GLY A 112 -11.75 -6.37 -3.86
C GLY A 112 -13.11 -5.69 -3.71
N PRO A 113 -14.11 -6.40 -3.19
CA PRO A 113 -15.48 -5.89 -3.02
C PRO A 113 -15.54 -4.62 -2.16
N GLY A 114 -14.64 -4.51 -1.18
CA GLY A 114 -14.53 -3.35 -0.32
C GLY A 114 -15.56 -3.33 0.79
N THR A 115 -15.27 -2.55 1.84
CA THR A 115 -16.11 -2.44 3.03
C THR A 115 -15.89 -1.09 3.70
N THR A 116 -16.94 -0.54 4.30
CA THR A 116 -16.83 0.69 5.08
C THR A 116 -16.34 0.40 6.49
N VAL A 117 -15.35 1.17 6.93
CA VAL A 117 -14.70 1.10 8.22
C VAL A 117 -14.68 2.48 8.86
N VAL A 118 -15.01 2.57 10.14
CA VAL A 118 -14.98 3.81 10.93
C VAL A 118 -13.79 3.77 11.87
N VAL A 119 -13.00 4.84 11.88
CA VAL A 119 -11.86 5.03 12.77
C VAL A 119 -12.10 6.26 13.63
N ASP A 120 -12.06 6.08 14.95
CA ASP A 120 -12.16 7.16 15.94
C ASP A 120 -10.80 7.43 16.61
N GLY A 121 -10.69 8.55 17.34
CA GLY A 121 -9.49 8.91 18.11
C GLY A 121 -8.63 10.01 17.50
N GLU A 122 -7.48 10.29 18.10
CA GLU A 122 -6.56 11.34 17.65
C GLU A 122 -5.63 10.83 16.54
N ALA A 123 -5.28 11.71 15.60
CA ALA A 123 -4.36 11.37 14.52
C ALA A 123 -2.95 11.06 15.03
N ILE A 124 -2.37 9.96 14.55
CA ILE A 124 -1.00 9.55 14.85
C ILE A 124 -0.06 10.20 13.82
N ILE A 125 0.62 11.26 14.23
CA ILE A 125 1.63 11.93 13.40
C ILE A 125 2.92 11.11 13.43
N LYS A 126 3.39 10.67 12.26
CA LYS A 126 4.71 10.04 12.16
C LYS A 126 5.81 11.09 12.33
N PRO A 127 6.80 10.84 13.21
CA PRO A 127 7.89 11.78 13.41
C PRO A 127 8.70 11.94 12.12
N ILE A 128 9.06 13.19 11.82
CA ILE A 128 9.99 13.49 10.72
C ILE A 128 11.37 12.98 11.13
N PRO A 129 12.05 12.16 10.31
CA PRO A 129 13.36 11.62 10.63
C PRO A 129 14.47 12.65 10.41
N TYR A 130 14.47 13.74 11.21
CA TYR A 130 15.42 14.86 11.07
C TYR A 130 16.88 14.44 11.08
N GLY A 131 17.24 13.42 11.87
CA GLY A 131 18.62 12.89 11.90
C GLY A 131 19.06 12.34 10.54
N MET A 132 18.19 11.62 9.84
CA MET A 132 18.48 11.09 8.50
C MET A 132 18.57 12.22 7.48
N LEU A 133 17.69 13.21 7.57
CA LEU A 133 17.72 14.39 6.70
C LEU A 133 19.03 15.17 6.86
N ALA A 134 19.46 15.40 8.11
CA ALA A 134 20.72 16.08 8.40
C ALA A 134 21.91 15.30 7.85
N TYR A 135 21.96 13.99 8.10
CA TYR A 135 23.03 13.11 7.61
C TYR A 135 23.16 13.14 6.07
N GLN A 136 22.05 13.01 5.34
CA GLN A 136 22.05 13.08 3.88
C GLN A 136 22.45 14.46 3.37
N SER A 137 21.97 15.53 4.03
CA SER A 137 22.28 16.91 3.66
C SER A 137 23.78 17.23 3.78
N ILE A 138 24.45 16.71 4.82
CA ILE A 138 25.90 16.91 5.01
C ILE A 138 26.70 16.32 3.84
N ILE A 139 26.36 15.09 3.41
CA ILE A 139 27.06 14.42 2.30
C ILE A 139 26.91 15.20 1.00
N ILE A 140 25.68 15.65 0.69
CA ILE A 140 25.39 16.45 -0.50
C ILE A 140 26.17 17.77 -0.46
N LEU A 141 26.16 18.45 0.69
CA LEU A 141 26.85 19.72 0.85
C LEU A 141 28.37 19.56 0.70
N ALA A 142 28.97 18.55 1.32
CA ALA A 142 30.39 18.25 1.18
C ALA A 142 30.77 17.95 -0.28
N ALA A 143 29.98 17.13 -0.97
CA ALA A 143 30.19 16.84 -2.38
C ALA A 143 30.11 18.11 -3.24
N TYR A 144 29.13 18.98 -2.98
CA TYR A 144 28.96 20.23 -3.71
C TYR A 144 30.16 21.18 -3.51
N VAL A 145 30.62 21.32 -2.27
CA VAL A 145 31.81 22.14 -1.95
C VAL A 145 33.05 21.60 -2.65
N ILE A 146 33.28 20.28 -2.62
CA ILE A 146 34.43 19.67 -3.31
C ILE A 146 34.34 19.95 -4.82
N VAL A 147 33.21 19.65 -5.45
CA VAL A 147 33.04 19.86 -6.90
C VAL A 147 33.26 21.31 -7.29
N PHE A 148 32.73 22.26 -6.52
CA PHE A 148 32.92 23.68 -6.77
C PHE A 148 34.39 24.10 -6.59
N ALA A 149 35.05 23.63 -5.53
CA ALA A 149 36.42 23.99 -5.21
C ALA A 149 37.47 23.34 -6.15
N THR A 150 37.20 22.16 -6.70
CA THR A 150 38.18 21.39 -7.49
C THR A 150 37.95 21.45 -8.99
N ARG A 151 36.79 21.93 -9.48
CA ARG A 151 36.60 22.13 -10.92
C ARG A 151 37.41 23.35 -11.36
N PRO A 152 38.26 23.23 -12.39
CA PRO A 152 38.94 24.39 -12.94
C PRO A 152 37.89 25.34 -13.50
N TRP A 153 37.95 26.60 -13.09
CA TRP A 153 37.11 27.65 -13.64
C TRP A 153 37.37 27.71 -15.15
N GLN A 154 36.36 27.39 -15.96
CA GLN A 154 36.38 27.77 -17.36
C GLN A 154 36.10 29.27 -17.39
N VAL A 155 37.18 30.05 -17.40
CA VAL A 155 37.19 31.46 -17.82
C VAL A 155 36.99 31.55 -19.33
#